data_AF-A0A436DH08-F1
#
_entry.id   AF-A0A436DH08-F1
#
_cell.length_a   1.000
_cell.length_b   1.000
_cell.length_c   1.000
_cell.angle_alpha   90.00
_cell.angle_beta   90.00
_cell.angle_gamma   90.00
#
_symmetry.space_group_name_H-M   'P 1'
#
loop_
_entity.id
_entity.type
_entity.pdbx_description
1 polymer ?
#
loop_
_entity_poly.entity_id
_entity_poly.type
_entity_poly.pdbx_seq_one_letter_code
_entity_poly.pdbx_strand_id
1 'polypeptide(L)'
;LGVPVARMRRMTFLVAAFSTAILVSVAGVIGFVGLMIPHLSRPLAGPLHLRLVASCAVFGAVLLLASDLLARTLLPPQELPIGIITSSVGAFFVVTMLIRNRL
;
A
#
# COMPACT_ATOMS: atom_id res chain seq x y z
N LEU A 1 15.17 -22.72 15.23
CA LEU A 1 13.76 -22.27 15.23
C LEU A 1 12.80 -23.19 14.45
N GLY A 2 13.26 -24.17 13.65
CA GLY A 2 12.36 -25.23 13.11
C GLY A 2 11.27 -24.77 12.13
N VAL A 3 11.31 -23.52 11.67
CA VAL A 3 10.27 -22.96 10.79
C VAL A 3 10.40 -23.56 9.39
N PRO A 4 9.34 -24.16 8.81
CA PRO A 4 9.37 -24.71 7.46
C PRO A 4 9.31 -23.58 6.42
N VAL A 5 10.46 -22.97 6.12
CA VAL A 5 10.59 -21.79 5.23
C VAL A 5 9.90 -22.00 3.87
N ALA A 6 10.07 -23.18 3.25
CA ALA A 6 9.46 -23.49 1.97
C ALA A 6 7.92 -23.58 2.01
N ARG A 7 7.35 -23.99 3.15
CA ARG A 7 5.89 -23.99 3.37
C ARG A 7 5.41 -22.57 3.65
N MET A 8 6.08 -21.85 4.54
CA MET A 8 5.76 -20.47 4.88
C MET A 8 5.73 -19.59 3.63
N ARG A 9 6.79 -19.60 2.83
CA ARG A 9 6.90 -18.81 1.59
C ARG A 9 5.76 -19.11 0.61
N ARG A 10 5.40 -20.38 0.42
CA ARG A 10 4.28 -20.77 -0.44
C ARG A 10 2.95 -20.24 0.08
N MET A 11 2.69 -20.37 1.38
CA MET A 11 1.45 -19.86 1.98
C MET A 11 1.37 -18.34 1.90
N THR A 12 2.44 -17.61 2.19
CA THR A 12 2.45 -16.14 2.10
C THR A 12 2.21 -15.69 0.67
N PHE A 13 2.81 -16.36 -0.31
CA PHE A 13 2.62 -16.03 -1.72
C PHE A 13 1.18 -16.26 -2.17
N LEU A 14 0.60 -17.42 -1.82
CA LEU A 14 -0.80 -17.72 -2.17
C LEU A 14 -1.76 -16.71 -1.53
N VAL A 15 -1.63 -16.43 -0.23
CA VAL A 15 -2.48 -15.47 0.47
C VAL A 15 -2.35 -14.08 -0.14
N ALA A 16 -1.12 -13.61 -0.39
CA ALA A 16 -0.89 -12.30 -0.98
C ALA A 16 -1.45 -12.20 -2.41
N ALA A 17 -1.22 -13.22 -3.25
CA ALA A 17 -1.70 -13.26 -4.62
C ALA A 17 -3.23 -13.25 -4.69
N PHE A 18 -3.90 -14.14 -3.95
CA PHE A 18 -5.36 -14.20 -3.92
C PHE A 18 -5.98 -12.92 -3.36
N SER A 19 -5.45 -12.39 -2.25
CA SER A 19 -5.95 -11.15 -1.65
C SER A 19 -5.82 -9.98 -2.64
N THR A 20 -4.68 -9.88 -3.32
CA THR A 20 -4.44 -8.82 -4.30
C THR A 20 -5.34 -8.99 -5.53
N ALA A 21 -5.48 -10.19 -6.05
CA ALA A 21 -6.32 -10.47 -7.21
C ALA A 21 -7.80 -10.12 -6.96
N ILE A 22 -8.34 -10.49 -5.79
CA ILE A 22 -9.72 -10.16 -5.42
C ILE A 22 -9.92 -8.65 -5.35
N LEU A 23 -9.01 -7.93 -4.67
CA LEU A 23 -9.11 -6.48 -4.52
C LEU A 23 -8.98 -5.74 -5.86
N VAL A 24 -8.04 -6.15 -6.70
CA VAL A 24 -7.82 -5.55 -8.02
C VAL A 24 -8.99 -5.85 -8.97
N SER A 25 -9.62 -7.02 -8.86
CA SER A 25 -10.80 -7.36 -9.67
C SER A 25 -12.00 -6.44 -9.38
N VAL A 26 -12.10 -5.87 -8.17
CA VAL A 26 -13.22 -5.00 -7.78
C VAL A 26 -12.87 -3.53 -7.96
N ALA A 27 -11.70 -3.10 -7.49
CA ALA A 27 -11.30 -1.69 -7.45
C ALA A 27 -10.46 -1.24 -8.65
N GLY A 28 -10.05 -2.17 -9.52
CA GLY A 28 -9.09 -1.91 -10.58
C GLY A 28 -7.65 -1.82 -10.07
N VAL A 29 -6.76 -1.38 -10.95
CA VAL A 29 -5.32 -1.34 -10.67
C VAL A 29 -4.99 -0.11 -9.81
N ILE A 30 -4.45 -0.35 -8.61
CA ILE A 30 -3.98 0.67 -7.68
C ILE A 30 -2.46 0.51 -7.49
N GLY A 31 -1.70 1.56 -7.84
CA GLY A 31 -0.24 1.57 -7.75
C GLY A 31 0.29 2.19 -6.45
N PHE A 32 1.56 1.89 -6.14
CA PHE A 32 2.40 2.50 -5.09
C PHE A 32 1.99 2.30 -3.63
N VAL A 33 0.72 2.06 -3.30
CA VAL A 33 0.24 1.88 -1.92
C VAL A 33 0.99 0.75 -1.20
N GLY A 34 1.16 -0.40 -1.86
CA GLY A 34 1.88 -1.55 -1.31
C GLY A 34 3.38 -1.32 -1.07
N LEU A 35 3.96 -0.30 -1.70
CA LEU A 35 5.34 0.11 -1.44
C LEU A 35 5.38 1.17 -0.35
N MET A 36 4.59 2.23 -0.47
CA MET A 36 4.64 3.39 0.42
C MET A 36 4.25 3.05 1.86
N ILE A 37 3.19 2.26 2.06
CA ILE A 37 2.58 2.08 3.39
C ILE A 37 3.41 1.23 4.34
N PRO A 38 4.02 0.10 3.91
CA PRO A 38 4.95 -0.62 4.77
C PRO A 38 6.14 0.24 5.20
N HIS A 39 6.61 1.18 4.38
CA HIS A 39 7.72 2.06 4.74
C HIS A 39 7.31 3.16 5.73
N LEU A 40 6.12 3.73 5.57
CA LEU A 40 5.57 4.71 6.50
C LEU A 40 5.22 4.12 7.87
N SER A 41 4.74 2.87 7.90
CA SER A 41 4.30 2.20 9.12
C SER A 41 5.44 1.56 9.92
N ARG A 42 6.57 1.23 9.28
CA ARG A 42 7.69 0.53 9.91
C ARG A 42 8.27 1.22 11.15
N PRO A 43 8.47 2.55 11.18
CA PRO A 43 8.94 3.24 12.39
C PRO A 43 7.95 3.15 13.56
N LEU A 44 6.65 3.04 13.28
CA LEU A 44 5.57 3.05 14.27
C LEU A 44 5.25 1.65 14.82
N ALA A 45 5.35 0.63 13.99
CA ALA A 45 4.96 -0.74 14.34
C ALA A 45 6.02 -1.52 15.12
N GLY A 46 7.30 -1.17 14.96
CA GLY A 46 8.41 -1.89 15.54
C GLY A 46 8.66 -3.28 14.90
N PRO A 47 9.31 -4.22 15.63
CA PRO A 47 9.80 -5.47 15.05
C PRO A 47 8.74 -6.56 14.87
N LEU A 48 7.55 -6.40 15.46
CA LEU A 48 6.51 -7.44 15.44
C LEU A 48 5.67 -7.35 14.16
N HIS A 49 5.70 -8.42 13.34
CA HIS A 49 4.95 -8.48 12.09
C HIS A 49 3.44 -8.25 12.24
N LEU A 50 2.84 -8.74 13.32
CA LEU A 50 1.39 -8.55 13.55
C LEU A 50 1.03 -7.07 13.73
N ARG A 51 1.85 -6.31 14.47
CA ARG A 51 1.68 -4.85 14.63
C ARG A 51 1.91 -4.12 13.31
N LEU A 52 2.88 -4.57 12.52
CA LEU A 52 3.15 -4.01 11.20
C LEU A 52 1.93 -4.18 10.28
N VAL A 53 1.37 -5.39 10.19
CA VAL A 53 0.17 -5.67 9.38
C VAL A 53 -1.01 -4.79 9.82
N ALA A 54 -1.28 -4.70 11.12
CA ALA A 54 -2.36 -3.85 11.64
C ALA A 54 -2.15 -2.37 11.30
N SER A 55 -0.94 -1.85 11.50
CA SER A 55 -0.62 -0.46 11.15
C SER A 55 -0.73 -0.20 9.64
N CYS A 56 -0.27 -1.14 8.79
CA CYS A 56 -0.43 -1.04 7.34
C CYS A 56 -1.90 -1.00 6.94
N ALA A 57 -2.76 -1.78 7.58
CA ALA A 57 -4.20 -1.76 7.31
C ALA A 57 -4.82 -0.40 7.62
N VAL A 58 -4.47 0.21 8.77
CA VAL A 58 -4.97 1.53 9.16
C VAL A 58 -4.45 2.63 8.24
N PHE A 59 -3.14 2.73 8.03
CA PHE A 59 -2.56 3.73 7.12
C PHE A 59 -3.06 3.54 5.68
N GLY A 60 -3.26 2.29 5.25
CA GLY A 60 -3.85 1.93 3.96
C GLY A 60 -5.26 2.44 3.79
N ALA A 61 -6.13 2.16 4.75
CA ALA A 61 -7.49 2.62 4.72
C ALA A 61 -7.56 4.15 4.66
N VAL A 62 -6.80 4.84 5.53
CA VAL A 62 -6.79 6.32 5.57
C VAL A 62 -6.34 6.91 4.24
N LEU A 63 -5.24 6.42 3.67
CA LEU A 63 -4.69 6.95 2.41
C LEU A 63 -5.63 6.70 1.23
N LEU A 64 -6.21 5.50 1.14
CA LEU A 64 -7.14 5.15 0.07
C LEU A 64 -8.44 5.96 0.16
N LEU A 65 -9.01 6.10 1.35
CA LEU A 65 -10.23 6.90 1.56
C LEU A 65 -9.98 8.38 1.25
N ALA A 66 -8.85 8.93 1.68
CA ALA A 66 -8.48 10.31 1.33
C ALA A 66 -8.28 10.49 -0.18
N SER A 67 -7.68 9.50 -0.85
CA SER A 67 -7.48 9.53 -2.31
C SER A 67 -8.80 9.41 -3.08
N ASP A 68 -9.72 8.54 -2.64
CA ASP A 68 -11.06 8.41 -3.22
C ASP A 68 -11.88 9.70 -3.05
N LEU A 69 -11.83 10.31 -1.86
CA LEU A 69 -12.50 11.58 -1.61
C LEU A 69 -11.96 12.67 -2.53
N LEU A 70 -10.63 12.80 -2.64
CA LEU A 70 -10.00 13.77 -3.54
C LEU A 70 -10.34 13.51 -5.01
N ALA A 71 -10.39 12.25 -5.44
CA ALA A 71 -10.77 11.88 -6.81
C ALA A 71 -12.17 12.38 -7.16
N ARG A 72 -13.10 12.30 -6.21
CA ARG A 72 -14.50 12.72 -6.39
C ARG A 72 -14.67 14.25 -6.32
N THR A 73 -13.84 14.96 -5.55
CA THR A 73 -14.03 16.40 -5.32
C THR A 73 -13.26 17.30 -6.28
N LEU A 74 -12.16 16.83 -6.88
CA LEU A 74 -11.26 17.72 -7.64
C LEU A 74 -11.82 18.21 -8.98
N LEU A 75 -12.59 17.38 -9.69
CA LEU A 75 -13.06 17.67 -11.05
C LEU A 75 -14.51 17.20 -11.28
N PRO A 76 -15.53 17.90 -10.76
CA PRO A 76 -16.90 17.65 -11.22
C PRO A 76 -17.03 18.05 -12.71
N PRO A 77 -17.64 17.25 -13.61
CA PRO A 77 -18.38 15.98 -13.45
C PRO A 77 -17.57 14.70 -13.80
N GLN A 78 -16.26 14.80 -13.98
CA GLN A 78 -15.42 13.70 -14.47
C GLN A 78 -14.77 12.95 -13.31
N GLU A 79 -15.11 11.67 -13.15
CA GLU A 79 -14.47 10.84 -12.13
C GLU A 79 -13.02 10.53 -12.54
N LEU A 80 -12.07 11.07 -11.76
CA LEU A 80 -10.66 10.73 -11.90
C LEU A 80 -10.40 9.32 -11.38
N PRO A 81 -9.65 8.47 -12.11
CA PRO A 81 -9.17 7.21 -11.57
C PRO A 81 -8.31 7.45 -10.33
N ILE A 82 -8.71 6.86 -9.19
CA ILE A 82 -7.97 6.95 -7.92
C ILE A 82 -6.49 6.58 -8.08
N GLY A 83 -6.17 5.68 -9.02
CA GLY A 83 -4.82 5.24 -9.33
C GLY A 83 -3.88 6.37 -9.76
N ILE A 84 -4.40 7.45 -10.37
CA ILE A 84 -3.60 8.63 -10.72
C ILE A 84 -3.15 9.33 -9.45
N ILE A 85 -4.07 9.60 -8.52
CA ILE A 85 -3.79 10.28 -7.26
C ILE A 85 -2.81 9.46 -6.42
N THR A 86 -3.08 8.16 -6.24
CA THR A 86 -2.20 7.30 -5.43
C THR A 86 -0.81 7.15 -6.05
N SER A 87 -0.72 7.10 -7.38
CA SER A 87 0.57 6.99 -8.07
C SER A 87 1.36 8.29 -8.03
N SER A 88 0.72 9.45 -8.17
CA SER A 88 1.38 10.76 -8.03
C SER A 88 1.96 10.95 -6.62
N VAL A 89 1.17 10.66 -5.59
CA VAL A 89 1.62 10.73 -4.18
C VAL A 89 2.73 9.71 -3.92
N GLY A 90 2.56 8.48 -4.41
CA GLY A 90 3.54 7.40 -4.27
C GLY A 90 4.87 7.70 -4.96
N ALA A 91 4.84 8.25 -6.16
CA ALA A 91 6.04 8.67 -6.88
C ALA A 91 6.79 9.77 -6.13
N PHE A 92 6.07 10.79 -5.64
CA PHE A 92 6.64 11.84 -4.80
C PHE A 92 7.29 11.28 -3.52
N PHE A 93 6.64 10.33 -2.87
CA PHE A 93 7.17 9.63 -1.69
C PHE A 93 8.47 8.86 -2.00
N VAL A 94 8.51 8.10 -3.10
CA VAL A 94 9.72 7.35 -3.47
C VAL A 94 10.87 8.29 -3.81
N VAL A 95 10.62 9.36 -4.57
CA VAL A 95 11.65 10.35 -4.94
C VAL A 95 12.23 11.03 -3.71
N THR A 96 11.38 11.50 -2.79
CA THR A 96 11.84 12.14 -1.54
C THR A 96 12.63 11.18 -0.66
N MET A 97 12.23 9.90 -0.58
CA MET A 97 12.96 8.87 0.16
C MET A 97 14.33 8.57 -0.46
N LEU A 98 14.42 8.51 -1.80
CA LEU A 98 15.69 8.30 -2.52
C LEU A 98 16.66 9.47 -2.33
N ILE A 99 16.17 10.71 -2.39
CA ILE A 99 17.01 11.91 -2.18
C ILE A 99 17.54 11.93 -0.75
N ARG A 100 16.69 11.63 0.25
CA ARG A 100 17.10 11.62 1.66
C ARG A 100 18.17 10.57 1.98
N ASN A 101 18.20 9.44 1.27
CA ASN A 101 19.19 8.39 1.50
C ASN A 101 20.51 8.63 0.74
N ARG A 102 20.58 9.67 -0.10
CA ARG A 102 21.78 10.07 -0.86
C ARG A 102 22.55 11.21 -0.21
N LEU A 103 21.88 12.01 0.63
CA LEU A 103 22.46 13.07 1.45
C LEU A 103 22.88 12.49 2.81
#